data_AF-A0A0A8X4H0-F1
#
_entry.id   AF-A0A0A8X4H0-F1
#
_cell.length_a   1.000
_cell.length_b   1.000
_cell.length_c   1.000
_cell.angle_alpha   90.00
_cell.angle_beta   90.00
_cell.angle_gamma   90.00
#
_symmetry.space_group_name_H-M   'P 1'
#
loop_
_entity.id
_entity.type
_entity.pdbx_description
1 polymer ?
#
loop_
_entity_poly.entity_id
_entity_poly.type
_entity_poly.pdbx_seq_one_letter_code
_entity_poly.pdbx_strand_id
1 'polypeptide(L)'
;MEDLKEISRKEKDAVLEADFVVILLPAGKESHIEFGIALGQGKRIYLHSPDDEVNNFATTSTFYHLPEVQICIGTIDELMETVMKSTM
;
A
#
# COMPACT_ATOMS: atom_id res chain seq x y z
N MET A 1 14.16 12.79 -19.22
CA MET A 1 13.46 11.51 -19.50
C MET A 1 14.23 10.33 -18.94
N GLU A 2 15.57 10.31 -19.05
CA GLU A 2 16.36 9.22 -18.48
C GLU A 2 16.27 9.16 -16.95
N ASP A 3 16.33 10.30 -16.27
CA ASP A 3 16.16 10.35 -14.80
C ASP A 3 14.82 9.79 -14.33
N LEU A 4 13.73 10.09 -15.04
CA LEU A 4 12.40 9.54 -14.73
C LEU A 4 12.37 8.02 -14.86
N LYS A 5 13.02 7.47 -15.90
CA LYS A 5 13.12 6.00 -16.06
C LYS A 5 13.94 5.37 -14.96
N GLU A 6 15.03 6.02 -14.54
CA GLU A 6 15.87 5.53 -13.47
C GLU A 6 15.14 5.53 -12.13
N ILE A 7 14.43 6.62 -11.82
CA ILE A 7 13.61 6.74 -10.61
C ILE A 7 12.54 5.64 -10.60
N SER A 8 11.74 5.53 -11.65
CA SER A 8 10.69 4.50 -11.71
C SER A 8 11.23 3.07 -11.70
N ARG A 9 12.45 2.83 -12.23
CA ARG A 9 13.10 1.53 -12.11
C ARG A 9 13.44 1.22 -10.65
N LYS A 10 14.04 2.18 -9.93
CA LYS A 10 14.41 2.02 -8.52
C LYS A 10 13.19 1.84 -7.63
N GLU A 11 12.12 2.60 -7.84
CA GLU A 11 10.86 2.47 -7.10
C GLU A 11 10.23 1.09 -7.32
N LYS A 12 10.11 0.66 -8.59
CA LYS A 12 9.59 -0.67 -8.92
C LYS A 12 10.47 -1.78 -8.33
N ASP A 13 11.79 -1.68 -8.43
CA ASP A 13 12.70 -2.68 -7.86
C ASP A 13 12.58 -2.73 -6.31
N ALA A 14 12.44 -1.58 -5.63
CA ALA A 14 12.20 -1.53 -4.19
C ALA A 14 10.89 -2.24 -3.78
N VAL A 15 9.81 -2.05 -4.54
CA VAL A 15 8.55 -2.78 -4.31
C VAL A 15 8.74 -4.28 -4.49
N LEU A 16 9.50 -4.71 -5.51
CA LEU A 16 9.77 -6.12 -5.77
C LEU A 16 10.63 -6.78 -4.68
N GLU A 17 11.57 -6.03 -4.11
CA GLU A 17 12.49 -6.51 -3.06
C GLU A 17 11.87 -6.50 -1.66
N ALA A 18 10.87 -5.67 -1.39
CA ALA A 18 10.25 -5.54 -0.06
C ALA A 18 9.46 -6.79 0.36
N ASP A 19 9.48 -7.15 1.65
CA ASP A 19 8.66 -8.25 2.18
C ASP A 19 7.16 -7.93 2.18
N PHE A 20 6.83 -6.66 2.42
CA PHE A 20 5.47 -6.11 2.42
C PHE A 20 5.51 -4.62 2.05
N VAL A 21 4.35 -4.05 1.72
CA VAL A 21 4.21 -2.62 1.41
C VAL A 21 3.19 -1.97 2.34
N VAL A 22 3.45 -0.71 2.70
CA VAL A 22 2.51 0.13 3.45
C VAL A 22 2.09 1.30 2.56
N ILE A 23 0.80 1.45 2.32
CA ILE A 23 0.22 2.56 1.54
C ILE A 23 -0.58 3.44 2.49
N LEU A 24 -0.31 4.76 2.46
CA LEU A 24 -1.01 5.75 3.27
C LEU A 24 -2.02 6.50 2.41
N LEU A 25 -3.31 6.43 2.75
CA LEU A 25 -4.35 7.24 2.12
C LEU A 25 -4.45 8.63 2.78
N PRO A 26 -4.74 9.70 2.01
CA PRO A 26 -4.93 9.72 0.57
C PRO A 26 -3.61 9.54 -0.20
N ALA A 27 -3.62 8.65 -1.20
CA ALA A 27 -2.43 8.28 -1.96
C ALA A 27 -2.44 8.87 -3.38
N GLY A 28 -1.26 9.15 -3.92
CA GLY A 28 -1.08 9.61 -5.30
C GLY A 28 -1.19 8.48 -6.32
N LYS A 29 -1.25 8.84 -7.61
CA LYS A 29 -1.29 7.87 -8.73
C LYS A 29 -0.15 6.85 -8.68
N GLU A 30 1.05 7.27 -8.29
CA GLU A 30 2.25 6.44 -8.26
C GLU A 30 2.16 5.37 -7.17
N SER A 31 1.70 5.73 -5.97
CA SER A 31 1.46 4.77 -4.88
C SER A 31 0.43 3.70 -5.25
N HIS A 32 -0.57 4.01 -6.08
CA HIS A 32 -1.52 3.00 -6.58
C HIS A 32 -0.88 2.04 -7.61
N ILE A 33 0.11 2.51 -8.37
CA ILE A 33 0.91 1.64 -9.25
C ILE A 33 1.77 0.70 -8.41
N GLU A 34 2.43 1.22 -7.38
CA GLU A 34 3.21 0.41 -6.42
C GLU A 34 2.34 -0.61 -5.68
N PHE A 35 1.14 -0.20 -5.23
CA PHE A 35 0.12 -1.09 -4.67
C PHE A 35 -0.22 -2.22 -5.65
N GLY A 36 -0.48 -1.90 -6.92
CA GLY A 36 -0.80 -2.89 -7.95
C GLY A 36 0.36 -3.85 -8.23
N ILE A 37 1.59 -3.37 -8.25
CA ILE A 37 2.80 -4.20 -8.42
C ILE A 37 2.96 -5.14 -7.22
N ALA A 38 2.82 -4.64 -5.99
CA ALA A 38 2.93 -5.43 -4.77
C ALA A 38 1.85 -6.53 -4.72
N LEU A 39 0.61 -6.17 -5.05
CA LEU A 39 -0.52 -7.10 -5.11
C LEU A 39 -0.31 -8.17 -6.18
N GLY A 40 0.17 -7.79 -7.37
CA GLY A 40 0.49 -8.73 -8.45
C GLY A 40 1.63 -9.69 -8.11
N GLN A 41 2.47 -9.36 -7.14
CA GLN A 41 3.52 -10.22 -6.59
C GLN A 41 3.05 -11.05 -5.37
N GLY A 42 1.78 -10.92 -4.97
CA GLY A 42 1.25 -11.61 -3.79
C GLY A 42 1.83 -11.12 -2.47
N LYS A 43 2.38 -9.90 -2.42
CA LYS A 43 2.95 -9.33 -1.20
C LYS A 43 1.84 -8.90 -0.24
N ARG A 44 2.12 -8.96 1.06
CA ARG A 44 1.25 -8.37 2.09
C ARG A 44 1.23 -6.85 1.90
N ILE A 45 0.04 -6.26 1.95
CA ILE A 45 -0.14 -4.81 1.87
C ILE A 45 -0.86 -4.34 3.12
N TYR A 46 -0.33 -3.32 3.80
CA TYR A 46 -1.06 -2.56 4.80
C TYR A 46 -1.56 -1.27 4.16
N LEU A 47 -2.89 -1.10 4.10
CA LEU A 47 -3.53 0.09 3.57
C LEU A 47 -4.04 0.93 4.73
N HIS A 48 -3.31 1.97 5.07
CA HIS A 48 -3.70 2.91 6.12
C HIS A 48 -4.66 3.96 5.59
N SER A 49 -5.69 4.25 6.38
CA SER A 49 -6.59 5.37 6.15
C SER A 49 -6.81 6.11 7.48
N PRO A 50 -6.75 7.45 7.50
CA PRO A 50 -7.04 8.21 8.71
C PRO A 50 -8.51 8.11 9.13
N ASP A 51 -9.41 7.77 8.19
CA ASP A 51 -10.85 7.66 8.38
C ASP A 51 -11.45 6.52 7.53
N ASP A 52 -12.78 6.41 7.53
CA ASP A 52 -13.52 5.32 6.87
C ASP A 52 -13.72 5.54 5.35
N GLU A 53 -13.07 6.53 4.71
CA GLU A 53 -13.20 6.77 3.26
C GLU A 53 -12.75 5.56 2.41
N VAL A 54 -11.85 4.73 2.95
CA VAL A 54 -11.46 3.47 2.29
C VAL A 54 -12.64 2.50 2.08
N ASN A 55 -13.72 2.64 2.85
CA ASN A 55 -14.96 1.86 2.72
C ASN A 55 -16.09 2.63 2.03
N ASN A 56 -15.85 3.85 1.56
CA ASN A 56 -16.84 4.63 0.84
C ASN A 56 -17.16 3.95 -0.51
N PHE A 57 -18.37 3.42 -0.63
CA PHE A 57 -18.78 2.60 -1.79
C PHE A 57 -18.62 3.32 -3.15
N ALA A 58 -18.69 4.65 -3.18
CA ALA A 58 -18.56 5.42 -4.42
C ALA A 58 -17.11 5.59 -4.88
N THR A 59 -16.14 5.52 -3.96
CA THR A 59 -14.74 5.90 -4.20
C THR A 59 -13.74 4.78 -3.86
N THR A 60 -14.16 3.76 -3.12
CA THR A 60 -13.31 2.60 -2.79
C THR A 60 -12.88 1.85 -4.05
N SER A 61 -11.63 1.39 -4.04
CA SER A 61 -11.18 0.38 -4.99
C SER A 61 -11.63 -1.00 -4.53
N THR A 62 -12.13 -1.82 -5.44
CA THR A 62 -12.46 -3.22 -5.13
C THR A 62 -11.21 -4.03 -4.76
N PHE A 63 -10.03 -3.62 -5.23
CA PHE A 63 -8.77 -4.28 -4.90
C PHE A 63 -8.35 -4.10 -3.43
N TYR A 64 -8.88 -3.10 -2.71
CA TYR A 64 -8.59 -2.92 -1.27
C TYR A 64 -9.15 -4.03 -0.40
N HIS A 65 -10.11 -4.80 -0.93
CA HIS A 65 -10.85 -5.83 -0.20
C HIS A 65 -10.32 -7.25 -0.48
N LEU A 66 -9.17 -7.36 -1.14
CA LEU A 66 -8.49 -8.64 -1.36
C LEU A 66 -7.76 -9.12 -0.09
N PRO A 67 -7.60 -10.44 0.10
CA PRO A 67 -7.06 -11.01 1.35
C PRO A 67 -5.60 -10.61 1.65
N GLU A 68 -4.84 -10.23 0.62
CA GLU A 68 -3.47 -9.73 0.76
C GLU A 68 -3.42 -8.32 1.37
N VAL A 69 -4.54 -7.59 1.36
CA VAL A 69 -4.64 -6.20 1.82
C VAL A 69 -5.25 -6.16 3.23
N GLN A 70 -4.48 -5.63 4.17
CA GLN A 70 -4.94 -5.33 5.51
C GLN A 70 -5.24 -3.83 5.63
N ILE A 71 -6.53 -3.50 5.67
CA ILE A 71 -6.97 -2.13 5.93
C ILE A 71 -6.73 -1.78 7.40
N CYS A 72 -6.09 -0.64 7.64
CA CYS A 72 -5.79 -0.10 8.96
C CYS A 72 -6.40 1.29 9.07
N ILE A 73 -7.58 1.42 9.68
CA ILE A 73 -8.24 2.72 9.88
C ILE A 73 -7.84 3.28 11.24
N GLY A 74 -7.40 4.54 11.27
CA GLY A 74 -7.08 5.24 12.51
C GLY A 74 -5.74 5.98 12.44
N THR A 75 -5.02 5.97 13.54
CA THR A 75 -3.75 6.70 13.71
C THR A 75 -2.56 5.94 13.12
N ILE A 76 -1.46 6.67 12.88
CA ILE A 76 -0.19 6.05 12.47
C ILE A 76 0.37 5.15 13.57
N ASP A 77 0.14 5.46 14.85
CA ASP A 77 0.57 4.60 15.97
C ASP A 77 -0.13 3.24 15.92
N GLU A 78 -1.45 3.21 15.66
CA GLU A 78 -2.21 1.96 15.49
C GLU A 78 -1.76 1.16 14.25
N LEU A 79 -1.41 1.84 13.16
CA LEU A 79 -0.76 1.21 12.00
C LEU A 79 0.58 0.57 12.39
N MET A 80 1.43 1.30 13.13
CA MET A 80 2.73 0.79 13.56
C MET A 80 2.58 -0.44 14.45
N GLU A 81 1.65 -0.42 15.41
CA GLU A 81 1.34 -1.60 16.22
C GLU A 81 0.93 -2.80 15.38
N THR A 82 0.12 -2.56 14.36
CA THR A 82 -0.36 -3.60 13.44
C THR A 82 0.79 -4.22 12.65
N VAL A 83 1.64 -3.39 12.05
CA VAL A 83 2.79 -3.86 11.27
C VAL A 83 3.79 -4.62 12.14
N MET A 84 4.12 -4.10 13.33
CA MET A 84 5.10 -4.74 14.22
C MET A 84 4.62 -6.09 14.76
N LYS A 85 3.32 -6.26 15.06
CA LYS A 85 2.75 -7.54 15.52
C LYS A 85 2.84 -8.65 14.47
N SER A 86 2.86 -8.30 13.19
CA SER A 86 2.91 -9.27 12.09
C SER A 86 4.32 -9.66 11.67
N THR A 87 5.36 -8.99 12.21
CA THR A 87 6.78 -9.30 11.94
C THR A 87 7.48 -10.01 13.11
N MET A 88 6.82 -10.08 14.27
CA MET A 88 7.25 -10.89 15.43
C MET A 88 6.74 -12.31 15.34
#